data_AF-A0A7S1IU60-F1
#
_entry.id   AF-A0A7S1IU60-F1
#
_cell.length_a   1.000
_cell.length_b   1.000
_cell.length_c   1.000
_cell.angle_alpha   90.00
_cell.angle_beta   90.00
_cell.angle_gamma   90.00
#
_symmetry.space_group_name_H-M   'P 1'
#
loop_
_entity.id
_entity.type
_entity.pdbx_description
1 polymer ?
#
loop_
_entity_poly.entity_id
_entity_poly.type
_entity_poly.pdbx_seq_one_letter_code
_entity_poly.pdbx_strand_id
1 'polypeptide(L)'
;FDVPKAECKQRVAGRKDHPTIPQGSGARIVDSFAKKIQPPTIQEGFRAVHVVTNADECAQLLASRFGVTVAADAVGADPSLFKFPRTHHLLDMGGCVSRDDLVLDPEEVQQWMGRMLTVEEKVDGANLGISLTKEYEIRCQNRSHYVTAETASQFKPLAHWLQVHQGELCQILEPERHILFGEWCVAKHSIHYTSLPDYFIAFDIYDRQQGQFLSVARRDAVLAATSIAVAPTIAQQAFQKKEALTALLNTRS
;
A
#
# COMPACT_ATOMS: atom_id res chain seq x y z
N PHE A 1 14.40 1.84 24.13
CA PHE A 1 14.32 2.45 25.47
C PHE A 1 14.34 1.41 26.59
N ASP A 2 14.73 0.19 26.25
CA ASP A 2 14.43 -1.08 26.91
C ASP A 2 15.43 -2.14 26.40
N VAL A 3 15.86 -2.02 25.13
CA VAL A 3 17.05 -2.71 24.59
C VAL A 3 18.34 -1.92 24.89
N PRO A 4 19.39 -2.56 25.44
CA PRO A 4 20.68 -1.93 25.70
C PRO A 4 21.33 -1.33 24.43
N LYS A 5 21.92 -0.15 24.58
CA LYS A 5 22.61 0.56 23.49
C LYS A 5 23.68 -0.28 22.79
N ALA A 6 24.43 -1.08 23.54
CA ALA A 6 25.47 -1.97 23.00
C ALA A 6 24.87 -3.02 22.05
N GLU A 7 23.71 -3.57 22.42
CA GLU A 7 23.00 -4.55 21.60
C GLU A 7 22.44 -3.91 20.32
N CYS A 8 21.87 -2.71 20.41
CA CYS A 8 21.45 -1.95 19.24
C CYS A 8 22.62 -1.68 18.26
N LYS A 9 23.83 -1.43 18.79
CA LYS A 9 25.04 -1.26 17.97
C LYS A 9 25.47 -2.55 17.28
N GLN A 10 25.41 -3.68 17.98
CA GLN A 10 25.71 -4.99 17.38
C GLN A 10 24.70 -5.32 16.28
N ARG A 11 23.41 -5.11 16.54
CA ARG A 11 22.33 -5.34 15.57
C ARG A 11 22.49 -4.52 14.29
N VAL A 12 22.79 -3.22 14.40
CA VAL A 12 22.97 -2.37 13.20
C VAL A 12 24.24 -2.75 12.42
N ALA A 13 25.34 -3.07 13.11
CA ALA A 13 26.60 -3.47 12.48
C ALA A 13 26.47 -4.82 11.74
N GLY A 14 25.62 -5.73 12.25
CA GLY A 14 25.37 -7.03 11.65
C GLY A 14 24.42 -7.03 10.44
N ARG A 15 23.82 -5.89 10.08
CA ARG A 15 22.94 -5.79 8.91
C ARG A 15 23.74 -5.90 7.62
N LYS A 16 23.28 -6.77 6.71
CA LYS A 16 23.91 -7.00 5.40
C LYS A 16 23.23 -6.21 4.27
N ASP A 17 21.91 -6.03 4.36
CA ASP A 17 21.09 -5.52 3.25
C ASP A 17 20.37 -4.21 3.59
N HIS A 18 21.07 -3.23 4.16
CA HIS A 18 20.47 -1.93 4.45
C HIS A 18 20.74 -0.94 3.30
N PRO A 19 19.71 -0.28 2.72
CA PRO A 19 19.85 0.51 1.49
C PRO A 19 20.80 1.70 1.62
N THR A 20 20.99 2.22 2.83
CA THR A 20 21.77 3.45 3.08
C THR A 20 22.84 3.34 4.17
N ILE A 21 22.96 2.18 4.84
CA ILE A 21 23.91 1.99 5.95
C ILE A 21 24.80 0.80 5.58
N PRO A 22 26.09 1.02 5.30
CA PRO A 22 27.02 -0.07 5.00
C PRO A 22 27.13 -1.05 6.17
N GLN A 23 27.39 -2.32 5.87
CA GLN A 23 27.68 -3.35 6.87
C GLN A 23 28.83 -2.90 7.79
N GLY A 24 28.72 -3.19 9.09
CA GLY A 24 29.70 -2.76 10.10
C GLY A 24 29.61 -1.28 10.49
N SER A 25 28.76 -0.49 9.84
CA SER A 25 28.54 0.93 10.15
C SER A 25 27.28 1.15 10.99
N GLY A 26 26.90 2.42 11.23
CA GLY A 26 25.65 2.76 11.92
C GLY A 26 25.74 2.94 13.45
N ALA A 27 26.87 2.60 14.09
CA ALA A 27 27.04 2.78 15.53
C ALA A 27 26.87 4.25 15.99
N ARG A 28 27.36 5.22 15.20
CA ARG A 28 27.20 6.65 15.47
C ARG A 28 25.74 7.12 15.37
N ILE A 29 24.94 6.47 14.54
CA ILE A 29 23.50 6.75 14.41
C ILE A 29 22.79 6.32 15.70
N VAL A 30 23.10 5.10 16.19
CA VAL A 30 22.61 4.62 17.49
C VAL A 30 23.03 5.55 18.63
N ASP A 31 24.29 6.03 18.63
CA ASP A 31 24.76 7.02 19.61
C ASP A 31 23.96 8.33 19.58
N SER A 32 23.61 8.81 18.39
CA SER A 32 22.82 10.04 18.20
C SER A 32 21.40 9.88 18.73
N PHE A 33 20.71 8.79 18.35
CA PHE A 33 19.35 8.52 18.81
C PHE A 33 19.27 8.27 20.31
N ALA A 34 20.24 7.56 20.89
CA ALA A 34 20.30 7.30 22.33
C ALA A 34 20.41 8.58 23.18
N LYS A 35 20.90 9.70 22.60
CA LYS A 35 20.95 11.00 23.28
C LYS A 35 19.64 11.79 23.16
N LYS A 36 18.86 11.54 22.11
CA LYS A 36 17.70 12.37 21.73
C LYS A 36 16.37 11.78 22.16
N ILE A 37 16.24 10.46 22.04
CA ILE A 37 15.02 9.78 22.45
C ILE A 37 15.00 9.76 23.98
N GLN A 38 13.83 9.94 24.57
CA GLN A 38 13.56 9.82 26.01
C GLN A 38 12.29 8.98 26.17
N PRO A 39 12.12 8.21 27.26
CA PRO A 39 10.91 7.44 27.46
C PRO A 39 9.78 8.42 27.81
N PRO A 40 8.57 8.24 27.28
CA PRO A 40 7.44 9.04 27.71
C PRO A 40 7.18 8.82 29.20
N THR A 41 6.74 9.86 29.86
CA THR A 41 6.48 9.91 31.30
C THR A 41 5.07 10.39 31.57
N ILE A 42 4.47 9.98 32.68
CA ILE A 42 3.11 10.42 33.05
C ILE A 42 3.00 11.95 33.22
N GLN A 43 4.13 12.62 33.48
CA GLN A 43 4.24 14.06 33.60
C GLN A 43 3.91 14.80 32.29
N GLU A 44 4.00 14.12 31.15
CA GLU A 44 3.61 14.65 29.84
C GLU A 44 2.08 14.62 29.60
N GLY A 45 1.29 14.19 30.59
CA GLY A 45 -0.17 14.10 30.51
C GLY A 45 -0.69 12.75 30.02
N PHE A 46 0.18 11.75 29.84
CA PHE A 46 -0.25 10.38 29.54
C PHE A 46 -0.93 9.73 30.73
N ARG A 47 -2.10 9.12 30.51
CA ARG A 47 -2.84 8.37 31.55
C ARG A 47 -2.06 7.16 32.07
N ALA A 48 -1.31 6.50 31.21
CA ALA A 48 -0.45 5.37 31.53
C ALA A 48 0.64 5.23 30.46
N VAL A 49 1.79 4.70 30.84
CA VAL A 49 2.88 4.33 29.94
C VAL A 49 3.15 2.84 30.12
N HIS A 50 3.11 2.08 29.03
CA HIS A 50 3.37 0.64 29.03
C HIS A 50 4.59 0.35 28.17
N VAL A 51 5.50 -0.48 28.68
CA VAL A 51 6.64 -1.01 27.91
C VAL A 51 6.28 -2.43 27.49
N VAL A 52 6.40 -2.72 26.20
CA VAL A 52 6.05 -3.99 25.60
C VAL A 52 7.23 -4.45 24.76
N THR A 53 7.79 -5.61 25.08
CA THR A 53 9.06 -6.10 24.51
C THR A 53 8.88 -7.21 23.49
N ASN A 54 7.70 -7.83 23.44
CA ASN A 54 7.38 -8.91 22.52
C ASN A 54 5.87 -8.92 22.16
N ALA A 55 5.50 -9.76 21.20
CA ALA A 55 4.14 -9.86 20.69
C ALA A 55 3.14 -10.37 21.74
N ASP A 56 3.56 -11.30 22.61
CA ASP A 56 2.69 -11.88 23.64
C ASP A 56 2.32 -10.84 24.70
N GLU A 57 3.30 -10.05 25.16
CA GLU A 57 3.07 -8.91 26.06
C GLU A 57 2.13 -7.86 25.42
N CYS A 58 2.28 -7.62 24.11
CA CYS A 58 1.40 -6.71 23.37
C CYS A 58 -0.04 -7.24 23.37
N ALA A 59 -0.21 -8.52 23.05
CA ALA A 59 -1.52 -9.16 23.00
C ALA A 59 -2.20 -9.20 24.37
N GLN A 60 -1.44 -9.51 25.43
CA GLN A 60 -1.95 -9.48 26.80
C GLN A 60 -2.37 -8.07 27.23
N LEU A 61 -1.58 -7.05 26.89
CA LEU A 61 -1.93 -5.66 27.18
C LEU A 61 -3.21 -5.24 26.44
N LEU A 62 -3.32 -5.58 25.16
CA LEU A 62 -4.49 -5.32 24.33
C LEU A 62 -5.76 -5.99 24.90
N ALA A 63 -5.66 -7.27 25.28
CA ALA A 63 -6.77 -8.00 25.86
C ALA A 63 -7.18 -7.45 27.23
N SER A 64 -6.23 -7.31 28.16
CA SER A 64 -6.51 -6.96 29.55
C SER A 64 -6.91 -5.49 29.74
N ARG A 65 -6.30 -4.58 28.97
CA ARG A 65 -6.49 -3.13 29.17
C ARG A 65 -7.50 -2.51 28.22
N PHE A 66 -7.60 -3.06 27.01
CA PHE A 66 -8.40 -2.49 25.94
C PHE A 66 -9.54 -3.41 25.47
N GLY A 67 -9.64 -4.63 26.02
CA GLY A 67 -10.67 -5.59 25.63
C GLY A 67 -10.53 -6.08 24.18
N VAL A 68 -9.35 -5.92 23.58
CA VAL A 68 -9.08 -6.28 22.19
C VAL A 68 -8.55 -7.71 22.15
N THR A 69 -9.27 -8.59 21.47
CA THR A 69 -8.77 -9.95 21.18
C THR A 69 -7.94 -9.89 19.92
N VAL A 70 -6.64 -10.13 20.04
CA VAL A 70 -5.74 -10.24 18.89
C VAL A 70 -5.81 -11.68 18.40
N ALA A 71 -6.37 -11.89 17.21
CA ALA A 71 -6.31 -13.20 16.57
C ALA A 71 -4.84 -13.59 16.35
N ALA A 72 -4.49 -14.86 16.53
CA ALA A 72 -3.13 -15.37 16.39
C ALA A 72 -2.50 -15.04 15.02
N ASP A 73 -3.33 -14.81 14.01
CA ASP A 73 -2.94 -14.50 12.63
C ASP A 73 -2.57 -13.02 12.40
N ALA A 74 -2.79 -12.15 13.39
CA ALA A 74 -2.52 -10.70 13.27
C ALA A 74 -1.03 -10.34 13.47
N VAL A 75 -0.20 -11.30 13.92
CA VAL A 75 1.25 -11.10 14.13
C VAL A 75 2.04 -11.95 13.14
N GLY A 76 1.86 -11.64 11.86
CA GLY A 76 2.64 -12.22 10.77
C GLY A 76 2.13 -11.65 9.45
N ALA A 77 3.04 -11.29 8.54
CA ALA A 77 2.61 -11.10 7.16
C ALA A 77 2.10 -12.45 6.67
N ASP A 78 0.81 -12.56 6.37
CA ASP A 78 0.26 -13.75 5.72
C ASP A 78 1.11 -14.02 4.46
N PRO A 79 1.83 -15.16 4.39
CA PRO A 79 2.71 -15.45 3.26
C PRO A 79 1.96 -15.56 1.93
N SER A 80 0.63 -15.69 1.95
CA SER A 80 -0.22 -15.66 0.76
C SER A 80 -0.59 -14.24 0.30
N LEU A 81 -0.37 -13.21 1.12
CA LEU A 81 -0.66 -11.82 0.79
C LEU A 81 0.34 -11.28 -0.24
N PHE A 82 -0.12 -11.00 -1.44
CA PHE A 82 0.69 -10.27 -2.42
C PHE A 82 0.53 -8.76 -2.18
N LYS A 83 1.63 -8.10 -1.79
CA LYS A 83 1.63 -6.65 -1.56
C LYS A 83 1.74 -5.91 -2.88
N PHE A 84 0.83 -4.97 -3.15
CA PHE A 84 0.96 -4.12 -4.33
C PHE A 84 2.30 -3.37 -4.29
N PRO A 85 3.08 -3.40 -5.39
CA PRO A 85 4.41 -2.80 -5.43
C PRO A 85 4.33 -1.29 -5.17
N ARG A 86 5.41 -0.72 -4.66
CA ARG A 86 5.48 0.74 -4.49
C ARG A 86 5.72 1.38 -5.86
N THR A 87 4.81 2.24 -6.27
CA THR A 87 4.96 3.03 -7.50
C THR A 87 6.11 4.01 -7.34
N HIS A 88 7.04 4.01 -8.30
CA HIS A 88 8.15 4.96 -8.30
C HIS A 88 7.75 6.24 -9.03
N HIS A 89 8.25 7.37 -8.54
CA HIS A 89 8.18 8.64 -9.25
C HIS A 89 9.12 8.60 -10.46
N LEU A 90 8.58 8.97 -11.62
CA LEU A 90 9.37 9.11 -12.86
C LEU A 90 10.32 10.32 -12.81
N LEU A 91 9.93 11.39 -12.12
CA LEU A 91 10.67 12.64 -12.03
C LEU A 91 10.50 13.25 -10.64
N ASP A 92 11.58 13.77 -10.06
CA ASP A 92 11.50 14.68 -8.93
C ASP A 92 11.22 16.10 -9.45
N MET A 93 10.00 16.56 -9.25
CA MET A 93 9.54 17.89 -9.69
C MET A 93 9.84 19.00 -8.67
N GLY A 94 10.68 18.72 -7.66
CA GLY A 94 11.08 19.67 -6.64
C GLY A 94 9.99 19.89 -5.59
N GLY A 95 10.10 19.18 -4.47
CA GLY A 95 9.24 19.39 -3.29
C GLY A 95 8.01 18.49 -3.19
N CYS A 96 7.75 17.63 -4.18
CA CYS A 96 6.69 16.61 -4.16
C CYS A 96 7.17 15.22 -3.71
N VAL A 97 8.49 15.02 -3.60
CA VAL A 97 9.11 13.76 -3.22
C VAL A 97 9.64 13.89 -1.79
N SER A 98 9.13 13.05 -0.90
CA SER A 98 9.62 12.88 0.46
C SER A 98 10.78 11.89 0.51
N ARG A 99 11.44 11.74 1.66
CA ARG A 99 12.55 10.78 1.82
C ARG A 99 12.13 9.31 1.66
N ASP A 100 10.84 9.02 1.83
CA ASP A 100 10.32 7.65 1.80
C ASP A 100 9.82 7.23 0.41
N ASP A 101 9.75 8.19 -0.52
CA ASP A 101 9.33 7.98 -1.90
C ASP A 101 10.46 7.36 -2.72
N LEU A 102 10.05 6.49 -3.65
CA LEU A 102 10.96 5.86 -4.59
C LEU A 102 10.99 6.69 -5.86
N VAL A 103 12.18 7.04 -6.33
CA VAL A 103 12.38 7.75 -7.59
C VAL A 103 13.17 6.83 -8.51
N LEU A 104 12.73 6.68 -9.75
CA LEU A 104 13.47 5.89 -10.75
C LEU A 104 14.77 6.59 -11.13
N ASP A 105 15.78 5.80 -11.48
CA ASP A 105 17.03 6.35 -11.97
C ASP A 105 16.80 7.02 -13.34
N PRO A 106 17.46 8.16 -13.63
CA PRO A 106 17.27 8.88 -14.89
C PRO A 106 17.49 8.02 -16.15
N GLU A 107 18.40 7.04 -16.07
CA GLU A 107 18.68 6.06 -17.12
C GLU A 107 17.51 5.11 -17.34
N GLU A 108 16.89 4.61 -16.26
CA GLU A 108 15.69 3.79 -16.34
C GLU A 108 14.55 4.57 -16.99
N VAL A 109 14.31 5.81 -16.57
CA VAL A 109 13.27 6.67 -17.18
C VAL A 109 13.52 6.86 -18.68
N GLN A 110 14.78 6.97 -19.10
CA GLN A 110 15.13 7.12 -20.52
C GLN A 110 14.77 5.87 -21.34
N GLN A 111 14.79 4.68 -20.75
CA GLN A 111 14.39 3.44 -21.44
C GLN A 111 12.90 3.41 -21.81
N TRP A 112 12.08 4.24 -21.16
CA TRP A 112 10.63 4.32 -21.41
C TRP A 112 10.31 5.34 -22.50
N MET A 113 11.22 6.28 -22.77
CA MET A 113 11.03 7.29 -23.82
C MET A 113 10.99 6.64 -25.20
N GLY A 114 10.07 7.12 -26.04
CA GLY A 114 9.81 6.58 -27.38
C GLY A 114 9.03 5.27 -27.41
N ARG A 115 8.70 4.68 -26.25
CA ARG A 115 7.80 3.52 -26.16
C ARG A 115 6.35 3.97 -25.99
N MET A 116 5.41 3.14 -26.42
CA MET A 116 3.98 3.37 -26.17
C MET A 116 3.72 3.27 -24.66
N LEU A 117 3.24 4.35 -24.04
CA LEU A 117 2.88 4.41 -22.63
C LEU A 117 1.40 4.71 -22.49
N THR A 118 0.76 4.10 -21.49
CA THR A 118 -0.56 4.52 -21.01
C THR A 118 -0.36 5.31 -19.73
N VAL A 119 -0.95 6.50 -19.67
CA VAL A 119 -0.93 7.39 -18.51
C VAL A 119 -2.35 7.47 -17.97
N GLU A 120 -2.50 7.13 -16.70
CA GLU A 120 -3.79 7.07 -16.01
C GLU A 120 -3.82 8.05 -14.85
N GLU A 121 -5.02 8.52 -14.50
CA GLU A 121 -5.20 9.35 -13.32
C GLU A 121 -4.84 8.57 -12.06
N LYS A 122 -3.96 9.15 -11.24
CA LYS A 122 -3.68 8.62 -9.91
C LYS A 122 -4.71 9.17 -8.92
N VAL A 123 -5.68 8.33 -8.56
CA VAL A 123 -6.66 8.64 -7.52
C VAL A 123 -6.01 8.62 -6.12
N ASP A 124 -6.46 9.50 -5.22
CA ASP A 124 -6.02 9.63 -3.83
C ASP A 124 -7.01 8.92 -2.89
N GLY A 125 -6.79 7.63 -2.69
CA GLY A 125 -7.58 6.79 -1.80
C GLY A 125 -6.70 5.87 -0.96
N ALA A 126 -7.35 4.85 -0.40
CA ALA A 126 -6.66 3.73 0.24
C ALA A 126 -6.55 2.56 -0.73
N ASN A 127 -5.33 2.09 -0.96
CA ASN A 127 -5.09 0.88 -1.76
C ASN A 127 -5.88 -0.31 -1.21
N LEU A 128 -6.67 -0.95 -2.09
CA LEU A 128 -7.48 -2.11 -1.81
C LEU A 128 -7.25 -3.19 -2.88
N GLY A 129 -6.95 -4.41 -2.44
CA GLY A 129 -6.94 -5.60 -3.27
C GLY A 129 -8.15 -6.48 -2.98
N ILE A 130 -8.76 -7.04 -4.02
CA ILE A 130 -9.92 -7.94 -3.95
C ILE A 130 -9.57 -9.24 -4.68
N SER A 131 -9.80 -10.38 -4.04
CA SER A 131 -9.51 -11.71 -4.59
C SER A 131 -10.57 -12.71 -4.15
N LEU A 132 -10.62 -13.87 -4.82
CA LEU A 132 -11.56 -14.94 -4.49
C LEU A 132 -10.82 -16.16 -3.93
N THR A 133 -11.42 -16.80 -2.93
CA THR A 133 -10.98 -18.12 -2.45
C THR A 133 -11.42 -19.20 -3.42
N LYS A 134 -10.85 -20.41 -3.29
CA LYS A 134 -11.33 -21.60 -4.03
C LYS A 134 -12.83 -21.92 -3.80
N GLU A 135 -13.41 -21.46 -2.69
CA GLU A 135 -14.85 -21.56 -2.40
C GLU A 135 -15.67 -20.36 -2.94
N TYR A 136 -15.06 -19.49 -3.74
CA TYR A 136 -15.65 -18.24 -4.27
C TYR A 136 -16.01 -17.21 -3.19
N GLU A 137 -15.37 -17.28 -2.02
CA GLU A 137 -15.52 -16.24 -1.00
C GLU A 137 -14.64 -15.04 -1.34
N ILE A 138 -15.16 -13.83 -1.12
CA ILE A 138 -14.40 -12.60 -1.39
C ILE A 138 -13.45 -12.32 -0.22
N ARG A 139 -12.17 -12.12 -0.55
CA ARG A 139 -11.15 -11.60 0.36
C ARG A 139 -10.73 -10.21 -0.06
N CYS A 140 -10.71 -9.28 0.89
CA CYS A 140 -10.19 -7.93 0.70
C CYS A 140 -8.89 -7.75 1.47
N GLN A 141 -7.94 -7.01 0.91
CA GLN A 141 -6.68 -6.69 1.54
C GLN A 141 -6.37 -5.20 1.41
N ASN A 142 -5.84 -4.60 2.48
CA ASN A 142 -5.10 -3.36 2.34
C ASN A 142 -3.65 -3.69 1.94
N ARG A 143 -2.76 -2.68 1.95
CA ARG A 143 -1.35 -2.87 1.58
C ARG A 143 -0.57 -3.84 2.48
N SER A 144 -1.05 -4.09 3.70
CA SER A 144 -0.29 -4.78 4.75
C SER A 144 -0.91 -6.09 5.22
N HIS A 145 -2.23 -6.26 5.15
CA HIS A 145 -2.96 -7.43 5.64
C HIS A 145 -4.37 -7.55 5.02
N TYR A 146 -4.97 -8.73 5.15
CA TYR A 146 -6.38 -8.95 4.85
C TYR A 146 -7.28 -8.20 5.82
N VAL A 147 -8.36 -7.63 5.30
CA VAL A 147 -9.30 -6.79 6.03
C VAL A 147 -10.71 -7.37 5.93
N THR A 148 -11.47 -7.23 7.01
CA THR A 148 -12.88 -7.64 7.08
C THR A 148 -13.72 -6.50 7.65
N ALA A 149 -15.05 -6.60 7.50
CA ALA A 149 -15.98 -5.64 8.08
C ALA A 149 -15.89 -5.56 9.62
N GLU A 150 -15.41 -6.63 10.25
CA GLU A 150 -15.24 -6.75 11.71
C GLU A 150 -13.94 -6.11 12.21
N THR A 151 -12.87 -6.19 11.42
CA THR A 151 -11.54 -5.71 11.81
C THR A 151 -11.30 -4.23 11.51
N ALA A 152 -12.08 -3.62 10.62
CA ALA A 152 -11.94 -2.20 10.31
C ALA A 152 -13.27 -1.53 9.91
N SER A 153 -13.75 -0.63 10.77
CA SER A 153 -15.04 0.08 10.64
C SER A 153 -15.20 0.88 9.34
N GLN A 154 -14.08 1.25 8.69
CA GLN A 154 -14.04 1.87 7.36
C GLN A 154 -14.56 0.96 6.22
N PHE A 155 -14.77 -0.33 6.48
CA PHE A 155 -15.27 -1.31 5.52
C PHE A 155 -16.77 -1.60 5.66
N LYS A 156 -17.50 -0.89 6.54
CA LYS A 156 -18.97 -0.95 6.52
C LYS A 156 -19.55 -0.55 5.16
N PRO A 157 -19.08 0.53 4.50
CA PRO A 157 -19.48 0.83 3.13
C PRO A 157 -18.93 -0.16 2.10
N LEU A 158 -17.77 -0.78 2.39
CA LEU A 158 -17.19 -1.82 1.52
C LEU A 158 -18.09 -3.05 1.47
N ALA A 159 -18.68 -3.48 2.58
CA ALA A 159 -19.59 -4.61 2.59
C ALA A 159 -20.78 -4.41 1.65
N HIS A 160 -21.35 -3.19 1.62
CA HIS A 160 -22.43 -2.86 0.69
C HIS A 160 -21.94 -2.87 -0.77
N TRP A 161 -20.79 -2.24 -1.05
CA TRP A 161 -20.19 -2.24 -2.39
C TRP A 161 -19.92 -3.67 -2.89
N LEU A 162 -19.32 -4.52 -2.05
CA LEU A 162 -19.08 -5.92 -2.38
C LEU A 162 -20.38 -6.68 -2.66
N GLN A 163 -21.44 -6.44 -1.89
CA GLN A 163 -22.74 -7.08 -2.13
C GLN A 163 -23.32 -6.73 -3.51
N VAL A 164 -23.14 -5.48 -3.96
CA VAL A 164 -23.57 -5.02 -5.29
C VAL A 164 -22.73 -5.67 -6.39
N HIS A 165 -21.41 -5.72 -6.23
CA HIS A 165 -20.48 -6.15 -7.27
C HIS A 165 -20.03 -7.62 -7.19
N GLN A 166 -20.47 -8.40 -6.20
CA GLN A 166 -20.03 -9.80 -6.00
C GLN A 166 -20.22 -10.67 -7.24
N GLY A 167 -21.33 -10.48 -7.97
CA GLY A 167 -21.62 -11.26 -9.18
C GLY A 167 -20.62 -10.94 -10.29
N GLU A 168 -20.26 -9.67 -10.45
CA GLU A 168 -19.28 -9.21 -11.43
C GLU A 168 -17.87 -9.66 -11.05
N LEU A 169 -17.51 -9.58 -9.77
CA LEU A 169 -16.23 -10.05 -9.25
C LEU A 169 -16.04 -11.56 -9.51
N CYS A 170 -17.08 -12.37 -9.27
CA CYS A 170 -17.06 -13.81 -9.58
C CYS A 170 -16.98 -14.12 -11.07
N GLN A 171 -17.40 -13.21 -11.95
CA GLN A 171 -17.27 -13.38 -13.40
C GLN A 171 -15.87 -13.06 -13.91
N ILE A 172 -15.19 -12.06 -13.32
CA ILE A 172 -13.91 -11.55 -13.82
C ILE A 172 -12.68 -12.14 -13.11
N LEU A 173 -12.81 -12.58 -11.86
CA LEU A 173 -11.70 -13.10 -11.07
C LEU A 173 -11.71 -14.63 -11.05
N GLU A 174 -10.56 -15.21 -11.38
CA GLU A 174 -10.32 -16.63 -11.22
C GLU A 174 -9.92 -16.89 -9.75
N PRO A 175 -10.62 -17.78 -9.02
CA PRO A 175 -10.29 -18.17 -7.66
C PRO A 175 -8.81 -18.51 -7.44
N GLU A 176 -8.23 -18.03 -6.33
CA GLU A 176 -6.83 -18.22 -5.93
C GLU A 176 -5.77 -17.70 -6.94
N ARG A 177 -6.18 -17.10 -8.05
CA ARG A 177 -5.28 -16.65 -9.12
C ARG A 177 -5.28 -15.14 -9.29
N HIS A 178 -6.46 -14.53 -9.48
CA HIS A 178 -6.54 -13.10 -9.78
C HIS A 178 -6.71 -12.25 -8.52
N ILE A 179 -6.06 -11.09 -8.53
CA ILE A 179 -6.30 -10.01 -7.55
C ILE A 179 -6.62 -8.73 -8.32
N LEU A 180 -7.80 -8.16 -8.09
CA LEU A 180 -8.16 -6.82 -8.56
C LEU A 180 -7.64 -5.78 -7.58
N PHE A 181 -6.84 -4.84 -8.06
CA PHE A 181 -6.35 -3.70 -7.29
C PHE A 181 -7.06 -2.41 -7.71
N GLY A 182 -7.37 -1.59 -6.72
CA GLY A 182 -7.98 -0.29 -6.92
C GLY A 182 -7.75 0.65 -5.73
N GLU A 183 -8.22 1.88 -5.89
CA GLU A 183 -8.26 2.88 -4.83
C GLU A 183 -9.65 2.93 -4.20
N TRP A 184 -9.69 2.78 -2.87
CA TRP A 184 -10.89 2.92 -2.06
C TRP A 184 -11.02 4.35 -1.52
N CYS A 185 -12.04 5.06 -1.99
CA CYS A 185 -12.14 6.52 -1.88
C CYS A 185 -13.22 7.00 -0.89
N VAL A 186 -13.67 6.14 0.04
CA VAL A 186 -14.70 6.49 1.03
C VAL A 186 -14.23 7.55 2.03
N ALA A 187 -12.98 7.45 2.48
CA ALA A 187 -12.41 8.40 3.42
C ALA A 187 -11.62 9.46 2.67
N LYS A 188 -11.70 10.72 3.11
CA LYS A 188 -10.81 11.76 2.62
C LYS A 188 -9.39 11.47 3.09
N HIS A 189 -8.49 11.27 2.14
CA HIS A 189 -7.04 11.26 2.38
C HIS A 189 -6.52 12.70 2.34
N SER A 190 -5.99 13.14 1.21
CA SER A 190 -5.48 14.50 1.02
C SER A 190 -6.44 15.34 0.18
N ILE A 191 -7.02 14.74 -0.85
CA ILE A 191 -7.92 15.38 -1.81
C ILE A 191 -9.38 15.10 -1.42
N HIS A 192 -10.22 16.15 -1.47
CA HIS A 192 -11.65 15.98 -1.33
C HIS A 192 -12.29 15.85 -2.72
N TYR A 193 -12.71 14.64 -3.06
CA TYR A 193 -13.46 14.40 -4.28
C TYR A 193 -14.95 14.69 -4.08
N THR A 194 -15.58 15.26 -5.11
CA THR A 194 -17.01 15.62 -5.10
C THR A 194 -17.83 14.87 -6.13
N SER A 195 -17.18 14.16 -7.06
CA SER A 195 -17.84 13.53 -8.22
C SER A 195 -17.07 12.29 -8.69
N LEU A 196 -16.68 11.40 -7.77
CA LEU A 196 -16.12 10.11 -8.17
C LEU A 196 -17.20 9.23 -8.82
N PRO A 197 -16.84 8.43 -9.83
CA PRO A 197 -17.78 7.51 -10.47
C PRO A 197 -18.28 6.44 -9.50
N ASP A 198 -17.45 6.04 -8.55
CA ASP A 198 -17.77 5.06 -7.50
C ASP A 198 -16.78 5.21 -6.33
N TYR A 199 -17.03 4.50 -5.22
CA TYR A 199 -16.14 4.42 -4.07
C TYR A 199 -14.88 3.58 -4.34
N PHE A 200 -14.96 2.60 -5.24
CA PHE A 200 -13.81 1.80 -5.65
C PHE A 200 -13.48 2.08 -7.12
N ILE A 201 -12.22 2.44 -7.38
CA ILE A 201 -11.73 2.68 -8.74
C ILE A 201 -10.61 1.69 -9.02
N ALA A 202 -10.88 0.71 -9.88
CA ALA A 202 -9.93 -0.30 -10.29
C ALA A 202 -8.82 0.30 -11.16
N PHE A 203 -7.58 -0.16 -10.96
CA PHE A 203 -6.45 0.25 -11.80
C PHE A 203 -5.56 -0.91 -12.23
N ASP A 204 -5.59 -2.08 -11.59
CA ASP A 204 -4.74 -3.20 -11.98
C ASP A 204 -5.38 -4.57 -11.69
N ILE A 205 -4.98 -5.59 -12.44
CA ILE A 205 -5.26 -6.98 -12.12
C ILE A 205 -3.94 -7.75 -12.10
N TYR A 206 -3.65 -8.41 -10.97
CA TYR A 206 -2.49 -9.27 -10.81
C TYR A 206 -2.85 -10.73 -11.02
N ASP A 207 -2.06 -11.45 -11.81
CA ASP A 207 -2.17 -12.89 -12.02
C ASP A 207 -1.08 -13.59 -11.21
N ARG A 208 -1.48 -14.23 -10.10
CA ARG A 208 -0.57 -14.95 -9.20
C ARG A 208 0.09 -16.16 -9.87
N GLN A 209 -0.58 -16.79 -10.83
CA GLN A 209 -0.05 -17.97 -11.51
C GLN A 209 1.07 -17.57 -12.49
N GLN A 210 0.91 -16.42 -13.15
CA GLN A 210 1.92 -15.89 -14.07
C GLN A 210 2.96 -14.99 -13.38
N GLY A 211 2.67 -14.55 -12.15
CA GLY A 211 3.54 -13.66 -11.38
C GLY A 211 3.60 -12.23 -11.92
N GLN A 212 2.61 -11.80 -12.70
CA GLN A 212 2.63 -10.52 -13.42
C GLN A 212 1.27 -9.82 -13.45
N PHE A 213 1.28 -8.50 -13.68
CA PHE A 213 0.07 -7.74 -13.94
C PHE A 213 -0.43 -7.96 -15.37
N LEU A 214 -1.76 -7.92 -15.55
CA LEU A 214 -2.34 -7.86 -16.88
C LEU A 214 -1.94 -6.55 -17.58
N SER A 215 -1.84 -6.57 -18.91
CA SER A 215 -1.71 -5.31 -19.65
C SER A 215 -2.99 -4.48 -19.51
N VAL A 216 -2.87 -3.16 -19.58
CA VAL A 216 -3.99 -2.20 -19.58
C VAL A 216 -5.13 -2.66 -20.51
N ALA A 217 -4.82 -3.00 -21.76
CA ALA A 217 -5.82 -3.46 -22.73
C ALA A 217 -6.57 -4.73 -22.28
N ARG A 218 -5.88 -5.68 -21.61
CA ARG A 218 -6.53 -6.90 -21.08
C ARG A 218 -7.34 -6.60 -19.84
N ARG A 219 -6.82 -5.78 -18.92
CA ARG A 219 -7.54 -5.31 -17.73
C ARG A 219 -8.85 -4.62 -18.15
N ASP A 220 -8.79 -3.69 -19.10
CA ASP A 220 -9.95 -2.94 -19.57
C ASP A 220 -10.97 -3.84 -20.28
N ALA A 221 -10.50 -4.79 -21.10
CA ALA A 221 -11.38 -5.76 -21.72
C ALA A 221 -12.12 -6.64 -20.69
N VAL A 222 -11.45 -7.00 -19.59
CA VAL A 222 -12.06 -7.75 -18.48
C VAL A 222 -13.08 -6.91 -17.73
N LEU A 223 -12.75 -5.64 -17.42
CA LEU A 223 -13.62 -4.75 -16.63
C LEU A 223 -14.77 -4.14 -17.45
N ALA A 224 -14.66 -4.07 -18.78
CA ALA A 224 -15.71 -3.54 -19.67
C ALA A 224 -17.03 -4.32 -19.61
N ALA A 225 -17.01 -5.57 -19.11
CA ALA A 225 -18.21 -6.37 -18.89
C ALA A 225 -18.90 -6.07 -17.54
N THR A 226 -18.37 -5.12 -16.77
CA THR A 226 -18.82 -4.82 -15.40
C THR A 226 -19.16 -3.34 -15.25
N SER A 227 -19.86 -3.02 -14.16
CA SER A 227 -20.12 -1.66 -13.71
C SER A 227 -19.01 -1.09 -12.82
N ILE A 228 -17.95 -1.86 -12.54
CA ILE A 228 -16.83 -1.43 -11.71
C ILE A 228 -16.06 -0.32 -12.42
N ALA A 229 -15.93 0.84 -11.78
CA ALA A 229 -15.21 1.98 -12.32
C ALA A 229 -13.71 1.68 -12.47
N VAL A 230 -13.12 2.16 -13.57
CA VAL A 230 -11.68 2.00 -13.88
C VAL A 230 -11.02 3.38 -13.86
N ALA A 231 -9.75 3.44 -13.45
CA ALA A 231 -8.95 4.66 -13.46
C ALA A 231 -8.96 5.29 -14.87
N PRO A 232 -9.31 6.59 -15.00
CA PRO A 232 -9.36 7.25 -16.29
C PRO A 232 -8.01 7.24 -17.01
N THR A 233 -7.99 6.85 -18.28
CA THR A 233 -6.82 7.02 -19.15
C THR A 233 -6.74 8.48 -19.62
N ILE A 234 -5.65 9.15 -19.29
CA ILE A 234 -5.36 10.54 -19.69
C ILE A 234 -4.70 10.58 -21.08
N ALA A 235 -3.79 9.65 -21.33
CA ALA A 235 -3.08 9.58 -22.60
C ALA A 235 -2.60 8.16 -22.90
N GLN A 236 -2.58 7.80 -24.18
CA GLN A 236 -1.97 6.57 -24.68
C GLN A 236 -1.14 6.89 -25.93
N GLN A 237 0.16 7.14 -25.73
CA GLN A 237 1.06 7.55 -26.81
C GLN A 237 2.52 7.30 -26.45
N ALA A 238 3.41 7.45 -27.44
CA ALA A 238 4.84 7.45 -27.20
C ALA A 238 5.35 8.85 -26.84
N PHE A 239 6.04 8.96 -25.70
CA PHE A 239 6.60 10.22 -25.22
C PHE A 239 8.08 10.31 -25.55
N GLN A 240 8.47 11.32 -26.32
CA GLN A 240 9.88 11.54 -26.70
C GLN A 240 10.66 12.34 -25.65
N LYS A 241 9.94 13.11 -24.83
CA LYS A 241 10.48 14.10 -23.90
C LYS A 241 9.71 14.06 -22.59
N LYS A 242 10.43 14.19 -21.47
CA LYS A 242 9.88 14.17 -20.11
C LYS A 242 8.88 15.30 -19.86
N GLU A 243 9.09 16.44 -20.51
CA GLU A 243 8.22 17.62 -20.40
C GLU A 243 6.80 17.37 -20.94
N ALA A 244 6.66 16.44 -21.88
CA ALA A 244 5.34 16.06 -22.39
C ALA A 244 4.52 15.26 -21.37
N LEU A 245 5.19 14.51 -20.47
CA LEU A 245 4.53 13.83 -19.35
C LEU A 245 4.12 14.83 -18.26
N THR A 246 4.99 15.79 -17.92
CA THR A 246 4.69 16.78 -16.89
C THR A 246 3.56 17.73 -17.31
N ALA A 247 3.42 18.00 -18.61
CA ALA A 247 2.31 18.76 -19.16
C ALA A 247 0.94 18.11 -18.89
N LEU A 248 0.88 16.79 -18.69
CA LEU A 248 -0.37 16.08 -18.43
C LEU A 248 -0.94 16.33 -17.03
N LEU A 249 -0.14 16.82 -16.07
CA LEU A 249 -0.57 17.02 -14.68
C LEU A 249 -1.73 18.01 -14.52
N ASN A 250 -1.96 18.88 -15.50
CA ASN A 250 -3.07 19.84 -15.50
C ASN A 250 -4.24 19.40 -16.39
N THR A 251 -4.21 18.17 -16.92
CA THR A 251 -5.29 17.63 -17.73
C THR A 251 -6.42 17.22 -16.80
N ARG A 252 -7.65 17.68 -17.11
CA ARG A 252 -8.84 17.16 -16.45
C ARG A 252 -9.25 15.86 -17.12
N SER A 253 -9.33 14.80 -16.32
CA SER A 253 -10.01 13.54 -16.66
C SER A 253 -11.53 13.68 -16.57
#